data_AF-A0A970MQW3-F1
#
_entry.id   AF-A0A970MQW3-F1
#
_cell.length_a   1.000
_cell.length_b   1.000
_cell.length_c   1.000
_cell.angle_alpha   90.00
_cell.angle_beta   90.00
_cell.angle_gamma   90.00
#
_symmetry.space_group_name_H-M   'P 1'
#
loop_
_entity.id
_entity.type
_entity.pdbx_description
1 polymer ?
#
loop_
_entity_poly.entity_id
_entity_poly.type
_entity_poly.pdbx_seq_one_letter_code
_entity_poly.pdbx_strand_id
1 'polypeptide(L)'
;MDSQLTPNSLLGAIPAVGTDAYNLFNGKASIIGGVRLYNTENSKVTLTISGLDAGKTYTFATTANRNRSDYTGRISGFTLSDFVSADNKSSPGATIDGMMTKFWTGNNTTTGYVARWENISPGADGKFVVTITNEGTSTTAYGPFVFYLAEEIIIPKAVTITADDKVKAVGDPDPVLTYTITEGALADGDEIIGALTREPGEEPGTYAITQGSLAINNGENYDLTFREGTLTIEPYQYFIPLLYR
;
A
#
# COMPACT_ATOMS: atom_id res chain seq x y z
N MET A 1 31.66 -5.52 -21.53
CA MET A 1 32.19 -6.67 -20.76
C MET A 1 31.10 -7.07 -19.78
N ASP A 2 30.74 -8.35 -19.74
CA ASP A 2 29.69 -8.83 -18.86
C ASP A 2 30.11 -8.69 -17.39
N SER A 3 29.21 -8.14 -16.58
CA SER A 3 29.39 -8.06 -15.14
C SER A 3 29.45 -9.48 -14.56
N GLN A 4 30.63 -9.91 -14.10
CA GLN A 4 30.76 -11.21 -13.46
C GLN A 4 30.17 -11.21 -12.05
N LEU A 5 29.10 -11.97 -11.86
CA LEU A 5 28.54 -12.28 -10.55
C LEU A 5 29.36 -13.40 -9.92
N THR A 6 30.12 -13.08 -8.88
CA THR A 6 30.85 -14.09 -8.10
C THR A 6 30.22 -14.17 -6.70
N PRO A 7 29.44 -15.22 -6.39
CA PRO A 7 29.01 -15.49 -5.03
C PRO A 7 30.25 -15.78 -4.19
N ASN A 8 30.54 -14.91 -3.20
CA ASN A 8 31.66 -15.14 -2.29
C ASN A 8 31.12 -15.33 -0.87
N SER A 9 31.27 -16.57 -0.36
CA SER A 9 30.72 -17.06 0.90
C SER A 9 31.37 -16.49 2.17
N LEU A 10 32.37 -15.60 2.05
CA LEU A 10 33.07 -14.98 3.20
C LEU A 10 32.89 -13.46 3.27
N LEU A 11 31.97 -12.88 2.48
CA LEU A 11 31.71 -11.44 2.51
C LEU A 11 30.52 -11.10 3.40
N GLY A 12 30.65 -9.98 4.09
CA GLY A 12 29.55 -9.26 4.72
C GLY A 12 29.39 -9.48 6.21
N ALA A 13 28.63 -8.60 6.85
CA ALA A 13 28.29 -8.69 8.26
C ALA A 13 26.91 -8.10 8.51
N ILE A 14 26.18 -8.66 9.48
CA ILE A 14 24.94 -8.05 9.97
C ILE A 14 25.26 -6.64 10.49
N PRO A 15 24.50 -5.59 10.10
CA PRO A 15 24.66 -4.26 10.68
C PRO A 15 24.37 -4.20 12.18
N ALA A 16 24.66 -3.05 12.80
CA ALA A 16 24.54 -2.85 14.24
C ALA A 16 23.10 -2.99 14.74
N VAL A 17 22.94 -3.44 15.99
CA VAL A 17 21.64 -3.56 16.69
C VAL A 17 20.89 -2.23 16.63
N GLY A 18 19.58 -2.31 16.37
CA GLY A 18 18.70 -1.14 16.29
C GLY A 18 18.63 -0.49 14.91
N THR A 19 19.48 -0.89 13.96
CA THR A 19 19.37 -0.47 12.56
C THR A 19 18.25 -1.22 11.84
N ASP A 20 17.72 -0.63 10.77
CA ASP A 20 16.67 -1.26 9.96
C ASP A 20 17.08 -2.63 9.42
N ALA A 21 18.31 -2.74 8.90
CA ALA A 21 18.84 -4.00 8.39
C ALA A 21 18.96 -5.06 9.49
N TYR A 22 19.38 -4.69 10.70
CA TYR A 22 19.43 -5.62 11.82
C TYR A 22 18.02 -6.11 12.17
N ASN A 23 17.07 -5.20 12.37
CA ASN A 23 15.70 -5.54 12.77
C ASN A 23 15.00 -6.42 11.71
N LEU A 24 15.27 -6.16 10.44
CA LEU A 24 14.65 -6.87 9.34
C LEU A 24 15.25 -8.27 9.10
N PHE A 25 16.58 -8.42 9.16
CA PHE A 25 17.24 -9.64 8.69
C PHE A 25 17.92 -10.47 9.77
N ASN A 26 18.31 -9.89 10.92
CA ASN A 26 19.03 -10.63 11.95
C ASN A 26 18.22 -11.83 12.46
N GLY A 27 18.85 -13.02 12.46
CA GLY A 27 18.19 -14.27 12.86
C GLY A 27 17.15 -14.81 11.87
N LYS A 28 16.89 -14.13 10.74
CA LYS A 28 15.90 -14.51 9.72
C LYS A 28 16.54 -14.91 8.41
N ALA A 29 17.59 -14.20 7.99
CA ALA A 29 18.32 -14.48 6.77
C ALA A 29 19.80 -14.12 6.91
N SER A 30 20.66 -14.86 6.22
CA SER A 30 22.09 -14.59 6.20
C SER A 30 22.39 -13.38 5.32
N ILE A 31 23.14 -12.41 5.86
CA ILE A 31 23.79 -11.33 5.09
C ILE A 31 25.21 -11.74 4.65
N ILE A 32 25.66 -12.94 5.05
CA ILE A 32 26.94 -13.51 4.64
C ILE A 32 26.75 -14.20 3.30
N GLY A 33 27.63 -13.90 2.35
CA GLY A 33 27.45 -14.28 0.95
C GLY A 33 27.01 -13.06 0.17
N GLY A 34 27.89 -12.52 -0.66
CA GLY A 34 27.64 -11.25 -1.32
C GLY A 34 27.77 -11.33 -2.84
N VAL A 35 26.87 -10.65 -3.54
CA VAL A 35 27.02 -10.36 -4.97
C VAL A 35 27.92 -9.15 -5.12
N ARG A 36 29.05 -9.30 -5.81
CA ARG A 36 29.93 -8.18 -6.14
C ARG A 36 29.63 -7.68 -7.55
N LEU A 37 29.54 -6.37 -7.69
CA LEU A 37 29.40 -5.67 -8.97
C LEU A 37 30.77 -5.11 -9.36
N TYR A 38 31.37 -5.64 -10.43
CA TYR A 38 32.60 -5.08 -11.02
C TYR A 38 32.21 -4.18 -12.18
N ASN A 39 32.71 -2.94 -12.19
CA ASN A 39 32.33 -1.92 -13.16
C ASN A 39 33.25 -1.97 -14.39
N THR A 40 32.69 -2.33 -15.54
CA THR A 40 33.26 -2.07 -16.87
C THR A 40 32.21 -1.35 -17.71
N GLU A 41 31.80 -0.15 -17.27
CA GLU A 41 30.65 0.62 -17.79
C GLU A 41 29.31 -0.16 -17.74
N ASN A 42 28.27 0.42 -17.13
CA ASN A 42 26.89 -0.11 -17.14
C ASN A 42 26.65 -1.48 -16.46
N SER A 43 27.57 -1.92 -15.60
CA SER A 43 27.40 -3.19 -14.87
C SER A 43 26.26 -3.09 -13.84
N LYS A 44 25.26 -3.96 -14.00
CA LYS A 44 24.06 -4.01 -13.15
C LYS A 44 23.75 -5.43 -12.71
N VAL A 45 23.13 -5.57 -11.55
CA VAL A 45 22.39 -6.78 -11.17
C VAL A 45 20.92 -6.48 -11.36
N THR A 46 20.20 -7.38 -12.02
CA THR A 46 18.76 -7.27 -12.16
C THR A 46 18.13 -8.48 -11.48
N LEU A 47 17.26 -8.21 -10.50
CA LEU A 47 16.37 -9.20 -9.92
C LEU A 47 14.99 -9.00 -10.56
N THR A 48 14.52 -10.02 -11.28
CA THR A 48 13.13 -10.08 -11.73
C THR A 48 12.36 -10.95 -10.75
N ILE A 49 11.45 -10.33 -10.00
CA ILE A 49 10.50 -11.05 -9.17
C ILE A 49 9.30 -11.38 -10.06
N SER A 50 8.84 -12.63 -10.03
CA SER A 50 7.79 -13.10 -10.93
C SER A 50 6.92 -14.15 -10.27
N GLY A 51 5.76 -14.42 -10.85
CA GLY A 51 4.78 -15.36 -10.29
C GLY A 51 3.97 -14.78 -9.14
N LEU A 52 3.89 -13.45 -9.06
CA LEU A 52 3.07 -12.73 -8.09
C LEU A 52 1.63 -12.64 -8.59
N ASP A 53 0.67 -12.65 -7.66
CA ASP A 53 -0.71 -12.28 -7.95
C ASP A 53 -0.78 -10.76 -8.21
N ALA A 54 -1.25 -10.37 -9.39
CA ALA A 54 -1.40 -8.98 -9.82
C ALA A 54 -2.48 -8.19 -9.06
N GLY A 55 -3.40 -8.88 -8.39
CA GLY A 55 -4.42 -8.27 -7.53
C GLY A 55 -3.97 -8.02 -6.09
N LYS A 56 -2.71 -8.31 -5.75
CA LYS A 56 -2.14 -8.17 -4.41
C LYS A 56 -1.03 -7.12 -4.37
N THR A 57 -0.74 -6.62 -3.17
CA THR A 57 0.42 -5.76 -2.91
C THR A 57 1.50 -6.51 -2.16
N TYR A 58 2.74 -6.07 -2.31
CA TYR A 58 3.91 -6.71 -1.74
C TYR A 58 4.87 -5.70 -1.15
N THR A 59 5.58 -6.13 -0.10
CA THR A 59 6.77 -5.44 0.41
C THR A 59 8.01 -6.14 -0.13
N PHE A 60 8.93 -5.39 -0.71
CA PHE A 60 10.29 -5.85 -1.03
C PHE A 60 11.33 -5.02 -0.30
N ALA A 61 12.33 -5.67 0.30
CA ALA A 61 13.43 -5.00 0.97
C ALA A 61 14.75 -5.71 0.75
N THR A 62 15.84 -4.95 0.66
CA THR A 62 17.19 -5.48 0.43
C THR A 62 18.26 -4.62 1.08
N THR A 63 19.39 -5.23 1.39
CA THR A 63 20.58 -4.50 1.84
C THR A 63 21.87 -5.21 1.44
N ALA A 64 22.97 -4.49 1.58
CA ALA A 64 24.31 -5.02 1.51
C ALA A 64 25.20 -4.30 2.52
N ASN A 65 26.03 -5.07 3.21
CA ASN A 65 27.04 -4.54 4.11
C ASN A 65 28.32 -5.35 3.99
N ARG A 66 29.33 -4.79 3.31
CA ARG A 66 30.64 -5.42 3.23
C ARG A 66 31.44 -5.31 4.54
N ASN A 67 31.12 -4.34 5.40
CA ASN A 67 31.80 -4.03 6.65
C ASN A 67 33.29 -3.67 6.48
N ARG A 68 33.57 -2.68 5.62
CA ARG A 68 34.93 -2.18 5.33
C ARG A 68 34.93 -0.65 5.26
N SER A 69 35.33 -0.01 6.35
CA SER A 69 35.35 1.46 6.48
C SER A 69 36.27 2.16 5.49
N ASP A 70 37.28 1.46 4.96
CA ASP A 70 38.19 1.94 3.92
C ASP A 70 37.53 1.99 2.52
N TYR A 71 36.34 1.42 2.33
CA TYR A 71 35.68 1.33 1.01
C TYR A 71 34.74 2.50 0.72
N THR A 72 35.14 3.73 1.03
CA THR A 72 34.29 4.94 1.02
C THR A 72 33.61 5.26 -0.32
N GLY A 73 34.19 4.85 -1.45
CA GLY A 73 33.62 5.06 -2.79
C GLY A 73 32.67 3.96 -3.30
N ARG A 74 32.32 2.96 -2.48
CA ARG A 74 31.48 1.82 -2.90
C ARG A 74 30.02 2.03 -2.53
N ILE A 75 29.31 2.81 -3.34
CA ILE A 75 27.89 3.13 -3.17
C ILE A 75 27.09 2.30 -4.19
N SER A 76 26.02 1.66 -3.72
CA SER A 76 25.08 0.97 -4.59
C SER A 76 23.77 1.74 -4.67
N GLY A 77 23.22 1.85 -5.87
CA GLY A 77 21.84 2.30 -6.11
C GLY A 77 20.95 1.09 -6.33
N PHE A 78 19.80 1.07 -5.69
CA PHE A 78 18.77 0.04 -5.83
C PHE A 78 17.51 0.71 -6.36
N THR A 79 16.98 0.23 -7.47
CA THR A 79 15.86 0.88 -8.16
C THR A 79 14.75 -0.13 -8.43
N LEU A 80 13.55 0.16 -7.96
CA LEU A 80 12.34 -0.58 -8.34
C LEU A 80 11.81 -0.08 -9.68
N SER A 81 11.35 -1.00 -10.52
CA SER A 81 10.83 -0.74 -11.88
C SER A 81 9.87 -1.85 -12.31
N ASP A 82 9.17 -1.66 -13.43
CA ASP A 82 8.24 -2.65 -14.00
C ASP A 82 7.09 -3.03 -13.04
N PHE A 83 6.49 -2.01 -12.42
CA PHE A 83 5.39 -2.13 -11.46
C PHE A 83 4.25 -1.16 -11.86
N VAL A 84 3.06 -1.33 -11.27
CA VAL A 84 1.92 -0.42 -11.47
C VAL A 84 1.98 0.76 -10.50
N SER A 85 2.05 0.47 -9.20
CA SER A 85 2.26 1.45 -8.13
C SER A 85 3.17 0.86 -7.03
N ALA A 86 3.84 1.73 -6.29
CA ALA A 86 4.68 1.36 -5.14
C ALA A 86 5.03 2.62 -4.33
N ASP A 87 5.35 2.44 -3.05
CA ASP A 87 5.93 3.48 -2.21
C ASP A 87 7.39 3.18 -1.90
N ASN A 88 8.29 4.14 -2.10
CA ASN A 88 9.66 4.01 -1.59
C ASN A 88 9.68 4.34 -0.08
N LYS A 89 9.84 3.31 0.74
CA LYS A 89 9.88 3.37 2.22
C LYS A 89 11.26 2.98 2.76
N SER A 90 12.30 3.28 1.98
CA SER A 90 13.69 2.99 2.35
C SER A 90 14.11 3.72 3.63
N SER A 91 15.16 3.20 4.28
CA SER A 91 15.63 3.69 5.58
C SER A 91 15.82 5.21 5.62
N PRO A 92 15.36 5.90 6.68
CA PRO A 92 15.64 7.32 6.89
C PRO A 92 17.16 7.58 6.86
N GLY A 93 17.57 8.61 6.12
CA GLY A 93 18.98 8.99 5.97
C GLY A 93 19.71 8.30 4.80
N ALA A 94 19.12 7.30 4.15
CA ALA A 94 19.55 6.89 2.82
C ALA A 94 19.22 8.00 1.80
N THR A 95 19.95 8.07 0.69
CA THR A 95 19.62 9.02 -0.38
C THR A 95 18.54 8.41 -1.27
N ILE A 96 17.41 9.09 -1.42
CA ILE A 96 16.25 8.66 -2.21
C ILE A 96 16.06 9.59 -3.39
N ASP A 97 15.87 9.02 -4.58
CA ASP A 97 15.54 9.72 -5.83
C ASP A 97 14.44 8.94 -6.57
N GLY A 98 13.18 9.31 -6.31
CA GLY A 98 12.02 8.55 -6.74
C GLY A 98 12.05 7.10 -6.23
N MET A 99 12.04 6.14 -7.16
CA MET A 99 12.13 4.71 -6.83
C MET A 99 13.56 4.19 -6.69
N MET A 100 14.57 5.05 -6.81
CA MET A 100 15.95 4.70 -6.48
C MET A 100 16.26 5.04 -5.02
N THR A 101 16.96 4.13 -4.36
CA THR A 101 17.59 4.35 -3.06
C THR A 101 19.06 4.01 -3.16
N LYS A 102 19.95 4.90 -2.71
CA LYS A 102 21.39 4.67 -2.70
C LYS A 102 22.00 4.85 -1.32
N PHE A 103 22.97 4.00 -1.01
CA PHE A 103 23.74 4.08 0.22
C PHE A 103 25.10 3.38 0.11
N TRP A 104 25.96 3.66 1.09
CA TRP A 104 27.31 3.12 1.18
C TRP A 104 27.30 1.64 1.54
N THR A 105 27.41 0.76 0.56
CA THR A 105 27.41 -0.70 0.77
C THR A 105 28.78 -1.26 1.12
N GLY A 106 29.86 -0.48 0.89
CA GLY A 106 31.21 -0.77 1.39
C GLY A 106 31.28 -0.87 2.92
N ASN A 107 30.58 0.02 3.63
CA ASN A 107 30.41 -0.05 5.08
C ASN A 107 29.04 0.48 5.49
N ASN A 108 28.07 -0.44 5.59
CA ASN A 108 26.72 -0.15 6.07
C ASN A 108 26.53 -0.68 7.50
N THR A 109 27.61 -0.86 8.27
CA THR A 109 27.55 -1.48 9.60
C THR A 109 26.85 -0.59 10.61
N THR A 110 27.20 0.69 10.67
CA THR A 110 26.65 1.62 11.67
C THR A 110 25.27 2.14 11.24
N THR A 111 25.08 2.43 9.96
CA THR A 111 23.84 2.98 9.41
C THR A 111 22.78 1.90 9.22
N GLY A 112 23.19 0.71 8.77
CA GLY A 112 22.29 -0.42 8.51
C GLY A 112 21.09 -0.07 7.63
N TYR A 113 21.30 0.76 6.60
CA TYR A 113 20.27 1.17 5.67
C TYR A 113 19.75 0.01 4.82
N VAL A 114 18.47 0.08 4.48
CA VAL A 114 17.73 -0.87 3.67
C VAL A 114 17.07 -0.09 2.54
N ALA A 115 17.20 -0.60 1.31
CA ALA A 115 16.31 -0.20 0.22
C ALA A 115 15.01 -0.99 0.38
N ARG A 116 13.89 -0.28 0.51
CA ARG A 116 12.57 -0.88 0.76
C ARG A 116 11.50 -0.19 -0.06
N TRP A 117 10.61 -1.02 -0.61
CA TRP A 117 9.37 -0.58 -1.22
C TRP A 117 8.21 -1.38 -0.63
N GLU A 118 7.12 -0.67 -0.36
CA GLU A 118 5.87 -1.20 0.20
C GLU A 118 4.74 -0.86 -0.78
N ASN A 119 3.57 -1.46 -0.60
CA ASN A 119 2.41 -1.28 -1.48
C ASN A 119 2.74 -1.53 -2.96
N ILE A 120 3.67 -2.47 -3.24
CA ILE A 120 4.08 -2.77 -4.61
C ILE A 120 2.94 -3.52 -5.27
N SER A 121 2.23 -2.85 -6.18
CA SER A 121 1.32 -3.50 -7.13
C SER A 121 2.16 -3.94 -8.34
N PRO A 122 2.36 -5.24 -8.56
CA PRO A 122 3.17 -5.73 -9.67
C PRO A 122 2.45 -5.48 -11.00
N GLY A 123 3.21 -5.59 -12.10
CA GLY A 123 2.63 -5.58 -13.45
C GLY A 123 1.55 -6.64 -13.62
N ALA A 124 0.67 -6.47 -14.62
CA ALA A 124 -0.38 -7.44 -14.94
C ALA A 124 0.17 -8.85 -15.28
N ASP A 125 1.46 -8.96 -15.59
CA ASP A 125 2.19 -10.20 -15.81
C ASP A 125 2.73 -10.84 -14.50
N GLY A 126 2.38 -10.28 -13.34
CA GLY A 126 2.76 -10.76 -12.03
C GLY A 126 4.24 -10.53 -11.71
N LYS A 127 4.83 -9.45 -12.23
CA LYS A 127 6.26 -9.14 -12.04
C LYS A 127 6.54 -7.74 -11.51
N PHE A 128 7.72 -7.59 -10.94
CA PHE A 128 8.43 -6.32 -10.81
C PHE A 128 9.93 -6.57 -10.86
N VAL A 129 10.70 -5.51 -11.09
CA VAL A 129 12.15 -5.57 -11.29
C VAL A 129 12.88 -4.67 -10.31
N VAL A 130 13.88 -5.23 -9.62
CA VAL A 130 14.85 -4.47 -8.82
C VAL A 130 16.19 -4.50 -9.52
N THR A 131 16.67 -3.32 -9.94
CA THR A 131 17.98 -3.15 -10.55
C THR A 131 18.96 -2.54 -9.56
N ILE A 132 20.15 -3.10 -9.46
CA ILE A 132 21.23 -2.61 -8.62
C ILE A 132 22.40 -2.17 -9.49
N THR A 133 22.81 -0.92 -9.30
CA THR A 133 23.90 -0.26 -10.04
C THR A 133 24.98 0.24 -9.08
N ASN A 134 26.15 0.50 -9.64
CA ASN A 134 27.22 1.19 -8.93
C ASN A 134 27.03 2.71 -9.08
N GLU A 135 26.67 3.37 -7.98
CA GLU A 135 26.44 4.82 -7.91
C GLU A 135 27.59 5.55 -7.23
N GLY A 136 28.69 4.85 -6.97
CA GLY A 136 29.88 5.37 -6.32
C GLY A 136 31.00 5.73 -7.31
N THR A 137 32.11 6.22 -6.75
CA THR A 137 33.33 6.54 -7.52
C THR A 137 34.27 5.34 -7.69
N SER A 138 34.03 4.25 -6.96
CA SER A 138 34.83 3.03 -7.07
C SER A 138 34.41 2.22 -8.30
N THR A 139 35.33 1.44 -8.88
CA THR A 139 35.01 0.44 -9.91
C THR A 139 34.28 -0.79 -9.35
N THR A 140 33.98 -0.82 -8.05
CA THR A 140 33.28 -1.93 -7.40
C THR A 140 32.17 -1.42 -6.50
N ALA A 141 31.01 -2.06 -6.59
CA ALA A 141 29.92 -1.91 -5.64
C ALA A 141 29.40 -3.30 -5.23
N TYR A 142 28.34 -3.33 -4.44
CA TYR A 142 27.74 -4.56 -3.96
C TYR A 142 26.29 -4.66 -4.40
N GLY A 143 25.94 -5.81 -4.98
CA GLY A 143 24.56 -6.21 -5.18
C GLY A 143 23.89 -6.53 -3.85
N PRO A 144 22.67 -7.06 -3.87
CA PRO A 144 21.96 -7.48 -2.66
C PRO A 144 22.72 -8.64 -2.00
N PHE A 145 22.95 -8.56 -0.69
CA PHE A 145 23.47 -9.68 0.10
C PHE A 145 22.33 -10.52 0.67
N VAL A 146 21.18 -9.89 0.86
CA VAL A 146 19.95 -10.50 1.33
C VAL A 146 18.77 -9.72 0.75
N PHE A 147 17.63 -10.38 0.58
CA PHE A 147 16.37 -9.69 0.33
C PHE A 147 15.24 -10.32 1.15
N TYR A 148 14.18 -9.56 1.30
CA TYR A 148 12.91 -9.92 1.89
C TYR A 148 11.82 -9.62 0.87
N LEU A 149 10.89 -10.55 0.70
CA LEU A 149 9.69 -10.39 -0.09
C LEU A 149 8.53 -10.97 0.71
N ALA A 150 7.45 -10.21 0.82
CA ALA A 150 6.21 -10.69 1.43
C ALA A 150 5.00 -10.08 0.72
N GLU A 151 3.96 -10.89 0.55
CA GLU A 151 2.60 -10.40 0.26
C GLU A 151 2.11 -9.60 1.47
N GLU A 152 1.50 -8.45 1.21
CA GLU A 152 0.89 -7.61 2.23
C GLU A 152 -0.54 -8.06 2.47
N ILE A 153 -0.87 -8.28 3.74
CA ILE A 153 -2.23 -8.61 4.15
C ILE A 153 -2.92 -7.29 4.52
N ILE A 154 -3.85 -6.85 3.66
CA ILE A 154 -4.80 -5.80 4.04
C ILE A 154 -5.84 -6.44 4.95
N ILE A 155 -5.98 -5.91 6.16
CA ILE A 155 -7.07 -6.26 7.07
C ILE A 155 -8.09 -5.13 6.94
N PRO A 156 -9.22 -5.33 6.23
CA PRO A 156 -10.19 -4.27 6.02
C PRO A 156 -10.76 -3.77 7.35
N LYS A 157 -10.96 -2.45 7.44
CA LYS A 157 -11.61 -1.83 8.59
C LYS A 157 -13.12 -2.03 8.50
N ALA A 158 -13.72 -2.63 9.52
CA ALA A 158 -15.18 -2.72 9.61
C ALA A 158 -15.78 -1.32 9.74
N VAL A 159 -16.73 -1.00 8.86
CA VAL A 159 -17.51 0.24 8.90
C VAL A 159 -18.98 -0.11 8.64
N THR A 160 -19.87 0.42 9.47
CA THR A 160 -21.32 0.28 9.28
C THR A 160 -21.92 1.62 8.91
N ILE A 161 -22.61 1.68 7.78
CA ILE A 161 -23.42 2.83 7.37
C ILE A 161 -24.89 2.47 7.52
N THR A 162 -25.67 3.35 8.12
CA THR A 162 -27.12 3.21 8.26
C THR A 162 -27.80 4.36 7.55
N ALA A 163 -28.73 4.06 6.63
CA ALA A 163 -29.57 5.08 6.05
C ALA A 163 -30.56 5.60 7.11
N ASP A 164 -30.75 6.92 7.14
CA ASP A 164 -31.67 7.55 8.08
C ASP A 164 -33.10 7.35 7.60
N ASP A 165 -34.01 7.03 8.52
CA ASP A 165 -35.44 6.99 8.23
C ASP A 165 -35.95 8.37 7.79
N LYS A 166 -36.89 8.36 6.84
CA LYS A 166 -37.51 9.54 6.26
C LYS A 166 -39.02 9.42 6.27
N VAL A 167 -39.69 10.57 6.24
CA VAL A 167 -41.15 10.65 6.15
C VAL A 167 -41.51 11.71 5.10
N LYS A 168 -42.57 11.46 4.34
CA LYS A 168 -43.23 12.46 3.50
C LYS A 168 -44.75 12.26 3.49
N ALA A 169 -45.52 13.27 3.11
CA ALA A 169 -46.93 13.08 2.81
C ALA A 169 -47.12 12.56 1.38
N VAL A 170 -48.23 11.86 1.12
CA VAL A 170 -48.61 11.45 -0.23
C VAL A 170 -48.75 12.66 -1.17
N GLY A 171 -48.12 12.58 -2.34
CA GLY A 171 -48.07 13.66 -3.33
C GLY A 171 -46.92 14.65 -3.15
N ASP A 172 -46.23 14.63 -2.01
CA ASP A 172 -45.01 15.43 -1.82
C ASP A 172 -43.81 14.81 -2.57
N PRO A 173 -42.85 15.64 -3.03
CA PRO A 173 -41.60 15.14 -3.56
C PRO A 173 -40.81 14.37 -2.50
N ASP A 174 -39.95 13.46 -2.95
CA ASP A 174 -39.10 12.69 -2.04
C ASP A 174 -38.15 13.60 -1.26
N PRO A 175 -37.95 13.34 0.04
CA PRO A 175 -36.93 14.03 0.82
C PRO A 175 -35.54 13.60 0.36
N VAL A 176 -34.54 14.44 0.65
CA VAL A 176 -33.13 14.06 0.46
C VAL A 176 -32.83 12.87 1.37
N LEU A 177 -32.39 11.76 0.78
CA LEU A 177 -31.94 10.58 1.51
C LEU A 177 -30.58 10.88 2.16
N THR A 178 -30.43 10.52 3.43
CA THR A 178 -29.21 10.74 4.20
C THR A 178 -28.82 9.46 4.92
N TYR A 179 -27.58 9.40 5.40
CA TYR A 179 -27.04 8.28 6.15
C TYR A 179 -26.08 8.76 7.22
N THR A 180 -25.79 7.86 8.15
CA THR A 180 -24.78 8.03 9.19
C THR A 180 -23.85 6.83 9.24
N ILE A 181 -22.57 7.06 9.53
CA ILE A 181 -21.66 5.99 9.95
C ILE A 181 -21.99 5.69 11.40
N THR A 182 -22.54 4.51 11.66
CA THR A 182 -23.00 4.10 13.00
C THR A 182 -21.96 3.27 13.74
N GLU A 183 -21.04 2.62 13.03
CA GLU A 183 -19.93 1.87 13.62
C GLU A 183 -18.66 2.06 12.76
N GLY A 184 -17.50 2.12 13.42
CA GLY A 184 -16.22 2.36 12.76
C GLY A 184 -15.98 3.82 12.39
N ALA A 185 -14.92 4.05 11.62
CA ALA A 185 -14.54 5.36 11.11
C ALA A 185 -13.70 5.21 9.83
N LEU A 186 -13.81 6.19 8.94
CA LEU A 186 -12.94 6.30 7.78
C LEU A 186 -11.55 6.80 8.20
N ALA A 187 -10.53 6.40 7.44
CA ALA A 187 -9.19 6.94 7.54
C ALA A 187 -9.13 8.35 6.91
N ASP A 188 -8.12 9.11 7.28
CA ASP A 188 -7.93 10.47 6.75
C ASP A 188 -7.79 10.45 5.22
N GLY A 189 -8.63 11.22 4.54
CA GLY A 189 -8.65 11.31 3.07
C GLY A 189 -9.63 10.35 2.37
N ASP A 190 -10.24 9.42 3.12
CA ASP A 190 -11.31 8.55 2.60
C ASP A 190 -12.68 9.22 2.76
N GLU A 191 -13.57 8.98 1.80
CA GLU A 191 -14.90 9.59 1.77
C GLU A 191 -15.97 8.61 1.28
N ILE A 192 -17.22 8.87 1.69
CA ILE A 192 -18.38 8.18 1.13
C ILE A 192 -18.76 8.84 -0.18
N ILE A 193 -18.85 8.03 -1.22
CA ILE A 193 -19.22 8.43 -2.58
C ILE A 193 -20.51 7.72 -3.01
N GLY A 194 -21.09 8.17 -4.12
CA GLY A 194 -22.34 7.61 -4.65
C GLY A 194 -23.57 8.13 -3.92
N ALA A 195 -24.68 7.41 -4.03
CA ALA A 195 -25.96 7.82 -3.47
C ALA A 195 -26.83 6.63 -3.05
N LEU A 196 -27.63 6.86 -2.02
CA LEU A 196 -28.71 5.96 -1.62
C LEU A 196 -29.81 5.91 -2.69
N THR A 197 -30.55 4.82 -2.70
CA THR A 197 -31.79 4.68 -3.47
C THR A 197 -32.93 4.27 -2.56
N ARG A 198 -34.16 4.35 -3.03
CA ARG A 198 -35.31 3.77 -2.32
C ARG A 198 -36.12 2.86 -3.22
N GLU A 199 -36.91 1.99 -2.61
CA GLU A 199 -37.93 1.24 -3.32
C GLU A 199 -38.99 2.17 -3.94
N PRO A 200 -39.47 1.86 -5.16
CA PRO A 200 -40.47 2.67 -5.84
C PRO A 200 -41.87 2.53 -5.22
N GLY A 201 -42.65 3.61 -5.30
CA GLY A 201 -44.05 3.66 -4.89
C GLY A 201 -44.41 4.98 -4.22
N GLU A 202 -45.70 5.32 -4.27
CA GLU A 202 -46.22 6.63 -3.84
C GLU A 202 -47.47 6.53 -2.95
N GLU A 203 -48.05 5.33 -2.81
CA GLU A 203 -49.18 5.10 -1.93
C GLU A 203 -48.74 5.08 -0.46
N PRO A 204 -49.62 5.43 0.49
CA PRO A 204 -49.29 5.39 1.91
C PRO A 204 -48.75 4.02 2.34
N GLY A 205 -47.59 4.02 3.01
CA GLY A 205 -46.85 2.81 3.34
C GLY A 205 -45.37 3.06 3.64
N THR A 206 -44.61 2.00 3.84
CA THR A 206 -43.16 2.05 4.08
C THR A 206 -42.40 1.45 2.90
N TYR A 207 -41.36 2.13 2.47
CA TYR A 207 -40.50 1.74 1.35
C TYR A 207 -39.05 1.70 1.82
N ALA A 208 -38.29 0.65 1.52
CA ALA A 208 -36.91 0.55 1.99
C ALA A 208 -36.01 1.61 1.32
N ILE A 209 -35.10 2.19 2.10
CA ILE A 209 -33.97 3.00 1.62
C ILE A 209 -32.76 2.07 1.56
N THR A 210 -32.34 1.76 0.34
CA THR A 210 -31.29 0.79 0.03
C THR A 210 -29.97 1.50 -0.30
N GLN A 211 -28.86 0.75 -0.27
CA GLN A 211 -27.51 1.29 -0.43
C GLN A 211 -27.33 2.05 -1.75
N GLY A 212 -28.02 1.65 -2.82
CA GLY A 212 -27.84 2.24 -4.14
C GLY A 212 -26.40 2.10 -4.62
N SER A 213 -25.79 3.22 -5.01
CA SER A 213 -24.39 3.28 -5.42
C SER A 213 -23.44 3.74 -4.31
N LEU A 214 -23.93 3.83 -3.07
CA LEU A 214 -23.15 4.30 -1.94
C LEU A 214 -21.94 3.38 -1.68
N ALA A 215 -20.74 3.94 -1.68
CA ALA A 215 -19.49 3.20 -1.49
C ALA A 215 -18.44 4.08 -0.79
N ILE A 216 -17.31 3.49 -0.41
CA ILE A 216 -16.11 4.20 0.03
C ILE A 216 -15.13 4.25 -1.15
N ASN A 217 -14.49 5.40 -1.40
CA ASN A 217 -13.57 5.59 -2.52
C ASN A 217 -12.39 4.59 -2.55
N ASN A 218 -11.88 4.16 -1.39
CA ASN A 218 -10.87 3.09 -1.22
C ASN A 218 -11.49 1.84 -0.59
N GLY A 219 -12.61 1.38 -1.15
CA GLY A 219 -13.48 0.36 -0.54
C GLY A 219 -12.79 -0.97 -0.19
N GLU A 220 -11.71 -1.35 -0.87
CA GLU A 220 -10.91 -2.53 -0.56
C GLU A 220 -10.24 -2.49 0.83
N ASN A 221 -10.08 -1.29 1.40
CA ASN A 221 -9.57 -1.09 2.76
C ASN A 221 -10.67 -1.22 3.83
N TYR A 222 -11.91 -1.45 3.43
CA TYR A 222 -13.08 -1.48 4.32
C TYR A 222 -13.94 -2.72 4.10
N ASP A 223 -14.44 -3.26 5.21
CA ASP A 223 -15.55 -4.20 5.19
C ASP A 223 -16.82 -3.41 5.49
N LEU A 224 -17.47 -2.91 4.42
CA LEU A 224 -18.64 -2.05 4.52
C LEU A 224 -19.90 -2.87 4.74
N THR A 225 -20.51 -2.71 5.91
CA THR A 225 -21.87 -3.17 6.19
C THR A 225 -22.86 -2.03 5.99
N PHE A 226 -23.88 -2.24 5.16
CA PHE A 226 -24.98 -1.28 5.00
C PHE A 226 -26.23 -1.77 5.72
N ARG A 227 -26.88 -0.87 6.46
CA ARG A 227 -28.19 -1.08 7.09
C ARG A 227 -29.21 -0.16 6.44
N GLU A 228 -30.27 -0.77 5.92
CA GLU A 228 -31.37 -0.06 5.29
C GLU A 228 -32.10 0.83 6.28
N GLY A 229 -32.58 1.97 5.78
CA GLY A 229 -33.55 2.83 6.44
C GLY A 229 -34.92 2.66 5.77
N THR A 230 -35.88 3.49 6.16
CA THR A 230 -37.24 3.45 5.61
C THR A 230 -37.73 4.83 5.23
N LEU A 231 -38.37 4.95 4.06
CA LEU A 231 -39.23 6.09 3.74
C LEU A 231 -40.67 5.71 4.07
N THR A 232 -41.28 6.43 5.00
CA THR A 232 -42.72 6.33 5.30
C THR A 232 -43.48 7.40 4.52
N ILE A 233 -44.46 6.98 3.71
CA ILE A 233 -45.40 7.87 3.05
C ILE A 233 -46.69 7.89 3.86
N GLU A 234 -47.05 9.06 4.38
CA GLU A 234 -48.26 9.25 5.17
C GLU A 234 -49.46 9.64 4.30
N PRO A 235 -50.69 9.22 4.64
CA PRO A 235 -51.90 9.65 3.96
C PRO A 235 -52.17 11.14 4.19
N TYR A 236 -52.98 11.76 3.32
CA TYR A 236 -53.42 13.15 3.51
C TYR A 236 -54.05 13.36 4.89
N GLN A 237 -53.49 14.28 5.69
CA GLN A 237 -54.18 14.80 6.86
C GLN A 237 -55.28 15.77 6.40
N TYR A 238 -56.52 15.28 6.28
CA TYR A 238 -57.66 16.17 6.16
C TYR A 238 -57.92 16.86 7.50
N PHE A 239 -57.56 18.14 7.60
CA PHE A 239 -58.13 19.01 8.65
C PHE A 239 -59.63 19.12 8.39
N ILE A 240 -60.45 18.46 9.20
CA ILE A 240 -61.88 18.74 9.28
C ILE A 240 -62.03 19.87 10.31
N PRO A 241 -62.34 21.12 9.91
CA PRO A 241 -62.67 22.13 10.90
C PRO A 241 -63.96 21.69 11.58
N LEU A 242 -63.94 21.51 12.89
CA LEU A 242 -65.16 21.37 13.69
C LEU A 242 -65.95 22.68 13.56
N LEU A 243 -66.88 22.74 12.61
CA LEU A 243 -67.95 23.73 12.59
C LEU A 243 -68.86 23.42 13.78
N TYR A 244 -68.55 23.99 14.94
CA TYR A 244 -69.51 24.07 16.04
C TYR A 244 -70.62 25.05 15.64
N ARG A 245 -71.86 24.54 15.66
CA ARG A 245 -73.11 25.28 15.50
C ARG A 245 -73.41 26.14 16.72
#